data_AF-A0A4V1ZSW5-F1
#
_entry.id   AF-A0A4V1ZSW5-F1
#
_cell.length_a   1.000
_cell.length_b   1.000
_cell.length_c   1.000
_cell.angle_alpha   90.00
_cell.angle_beta   90.00
_cell.angle_gamma   90.00
#
_symmetry.space_group_name_H-M   'P 1'
#
loop_
_entity.id
_entity.type
_entity.pdbx_description
1 polymer ?
#
loop_
_entity_poly.entity_id
_entity_poly.type
_entity_poly.pdbx_seq_one_letter_code
_entity_poly.pdbx_strand_id
1 'polypeptide(L)'
;MSLGKKQLFTVCLMAAFSITMAQRQYKPSSVLSNGIFYKIGISAPGIYKLDIPFLNGLGLNTSNIPSSAIRLFGNGGTMLGEANNASWTDDLTENAIQVVDGNDGV
;
A
#
# COMPACT_ATOMS: atom_id res chain seq x y z
N MET A 1 -0.08 -49.47 -32.03
CA MET A 1 0.60 -49.20 -30.74
C MET A 1 1.77 -48.23 -30.97
N SER A 2 1.50 -46.95 -31.18
CA SER A 2 2.57 -45.93 -31.34
C SER A 2 2.03 -44.53 -31.03
N LEU A 3 1.48 -44.35 -29.82
CA LEU A 3 1.03 -43.04 -29.33
C LEU A 3 1.76 -42.62 -28.04
N GLY A 4 2.76 -43.39 -27.58
CA GLY A 4 3.30 -43.28 -26.22
C GLY A 4 4.51 -42.37 -26.02
N LYS A 5 5.12 -41.81 -27.08
CA LYS A 5 6.39 -41.05 -26.96
C LYS A 5 6.26 -39.55 -27.26
N LYS A 6 5.46 -39.17 -28.27
CA LYS A 6 5.24 -37.76 -28.64
C LYS A 6 4.31 -37.03 -27.66
N GLN A 7 3.25 -37.69 -27.21
CA GLN A 7 2.33 -37.17 -26.19
C GLN A 7 3.02 -37.01 -24.82
N LEU A 8 3.94 -37.93 -24.49
CA LEU A 8 4.72 -37.89 -23.24
C LEU A 8 5.72 -36.71 -23.21
N PHE A 9 6.33 -36.39 -24.35
CA PHE A 9 7.28 -35.27 -24.46
C PHE A 9 6.58 -33.91 -24.39
N THR A 10 5.40 -33.77 -24.99
CA THR A 10 4.59 -32.54 -24.93
C THR A 10 4.05 -32.26 -23.52
N VAL A 11 3.70 -33.31 -22.76
CA VAL A 11 3.26 -33.18 -21.36
C VAL A 11 4.41 -32.73 -20.45
N CYS A 12 5.64 -33.22 -20.68
CA CYS A 12 6.83 -32.74 -19.96
C CYS A 12 7.18 -31.27 -20.28
N LEU A 13 6.96 -30.81 -21.51
CA LEU A 13 7.21 -29.42 -21.90
C LEU A 13 6.18 -28.45 -21.29
N MET A 14 4.92 -28.88 -21.12
CA MET A 14 3.89 -28.11 -20.39
C MET A 14 4.12 -28.12 -18.87
N ALA A 15 4.67 -29.20 -18.29
CA ALA A 15 5.03 -29.26 -16.86
C ALA A 15 6.28 -28.43 -16.50
N ALA A 16 7.17 -28.19 -17.46
CA ALA A 16 8.36 -27.36 -17.29
C ALA A 16 8.07 -25.84 -17.29
N PHE A 17 6.85 -25.41 -17.63
CA PHE A 17 6.36 -24.06 -17.35
C PHE A 17 5.94 -23.91 -15.87
N SER A 18 6.65 -24.61 -14.99
CA SER A 18 6.56 -24.44 -13.55
C SER A 18 7.04 -23.02 -13.24
N ILE A 19 6.06 -22.15 -13.07
CA ILE A 19 6.09 -20.78 -12.55
C ILE A 19 7.38 -20.52 -11.75
N THR A 20 8.37 -19.89 -12.37
CA THR A 20 9.52 -19.32 -11.66
C THR A 20 9.02 -18.13 -10.86
N MET A 21 8.60 -18.36 -9.62
CA MET A 21 8.33 -17.33 -8.61
C MET A 21 9.66 -16.77 -8.08
N ALA A 22 10.51 -16.27 -8.97
CA ALA A 22 11.83 -15.75 -8.62
C ALA A 22 11.88 -14.22 -8.58
N GLN A 23 10.88 -13.54 -9.16
CA GLN A 23 10.87 -12.09 -9.23
C GLN A 23 9.78 -11.51 -8.34
N ARG A 24 10.18 -10.64 -7.40
CA ARG A 24 9.26 -9.86 -6.58
C ARG A 24 8.38 -9.00 -7.50
N GLN A 25 7.07 -9.03 -7.28
CA GLN A 25 6.12 -8.18 -7.99
C GLN A 25 6.01 -6.84 -7.27
N TYR A 26 6.34 -5.76 -7.97
CA TYR A 26 6.26 -4.40 -7.47
C TYR A 26 5.01 -3.69 -8.02
N LYS A 27 4.54 -2.67 -7.30
CA LYS A 27 3.53 -1.74 -7.79
C LYS A 27 4.11 -0.96 -8.99
N PRO A 28 3.32 -0.74 -10.06
CA PRO A 28 3.80 -0.01 -11.22
C PRO A 28 4.10 1.47 -10.92
N SER A 29 3.51 2.03 -9.87
CA SER A 29 3.74 3.39 -9.39
C SER A 29 3.47 3.48 -7.90
N SER A 30 4.20 4.36 -7.20
CA SER A 30 3.91 4.64 -5.79
C SER A 30 2.68 5.55 -5.65
N VAL A 31 1.89 5.38 -4.59
CA VAL A 31 0.87 6.36 -4.21
C VAL A 31 1.45 7.75 -3.99
N LEU A 32 2.73 7.86 -3.58
CA LEU A 32 3.43 9.13 -3.38
C LEU A 32 3.89 9.80 -4.67
N SER A 33 3.71 9.16 -5.82
CA SER A 33 4.17 9.69 -7.11
C SER A 33 3.40 10.94 -7.57
N ASN A 34 2.18 11.13 -7.06
CA ASN A 34 1.34 12.29 -7.40
C ASN A 34 0.39 12.63 -6.25
N GLY A 35 0.13 13.92 -6.06
CA GLY A 35 -0.74 14.44 -5.00
C GLY A 35 0.01 15.28 -3.97
N ILE A 36 -0.73 15.75 -2.97
CA ILE A 36 -0.19 16.54 -1.86
C ILE A 36 -0.19 15.65 -0.62
N PHE A 37 0.98 15.49 -0.02
CA PHE A 37 1.16 14.63 1.15
C PHE A 37 1.67 15.44 2.34
N TYR A 38 1.09 15.17 3.50
CA TYR A 38 1.55 15.70 4.78
C TYR A 38 1.94 14.53 5.67
N LYS A 39 3.17 14.58 6.20
CA LYS A 39 3.71 13.50 7.02
C LYS A 39 3.42 13.75 8.49
N ILE A 40 2.82 12.75 9.13
CA ILE A 40 2.65 12.69 10.59
C ILE A 40 3.50 11.54 11.14
N GLY A 41 4.19 11.79 12.24
CA GLY A 41 5.00 10.80 12.95
C GLY A 41 4.39 10.52 14.31
N ILE A 42 4.30 9.24 14.68
CA ILE A 42 3.91 8.80 16.02
C ILE A 42 5.11 8.18 16.72
N SER A 43 5.29 8.49 18.01
CA SER A 43 6.41 7.97 18.82
C SER A 43 6.01 6.77 19.69
N ALA A 44 4.72 6.64 20.01
CA ALA A 44 4.19 5.57 20.84
C ALA A 44 2.79 5.17 20.37
N PRO A 45 2.31 3.96 20.72
CA PRO A 45 0.91 3.59 20.53
C PRO A 45 0.00 4.48 21.39
N GLY A 46 -1.13 4.90 20.85
CA GLY A 46 -2.09 5.72 21.58
C GLY A 46 -3.16 6.33 20.68
N ILE A 47 -4.08 7.07 21.30
CA ILE A 47 -5.10 7.87 20.60
C ILE A 47 -4.53 9.28 20.43
N TYR A 48 -4.50 9.75 19.19
CA TYR A 48 -4.02 11.08 18.83
C TYR A 48 -5.17 11.90 18.24
N LYS A 49 -5.19 13.19 18.56
CA LYS A 49 -6.09 14.16 17.94
C LYS A 49 -5.27 15.09 17.06
N LEU A 50 -5.69 15.20 15.80
CA LEU A 50 -5.18 16.20 14.87
C LEU A 50 -6.29 17.23 14.67
N ASP A 51 -6.00 18.49 14.94
CA ASP A 51 -6.95 19.60 14.80
C ASP A 51 -6.51 20.59 13.72
N ILE A 52 -7.39 21.54 13.41
CA ILE A 52 -7.13 22.57 12.39
C ILE A 52 -5.81 23.34 12.66
N PRO A 53 -5.51 23.80 13.89
CA PRO A 53 -4.21 24.41 14.19
C PRO A 53 -3.01 23.53 13.84
N PHE A 54 -3.04 22.25 14.20
CA PHE A 54 -1.98 21.31 13.85
C PHE A 54 -1.80 21.19 12.33
N LEU A 55 -2.90 21.00 11.60
CA LEU A 55 -2.87 20.86 10.14
C LEU A 55 -2.37 22.13 9.44
N ASN A 56 -2.81 23.31 9.90
CA ASN A 56 -2.30 24.59 9.41
C ASN A 56 -0.79 24.74 9.71
N GLY A 57 -0.33 24.26 10.86
CA GLY A 57 1.09 24.22 11.20
C GLY A 57 1.94 23.35 10.27
N LEU A 58 1.34 22.34 9.63
CA LEU A 58 1.97 21.54 8.57
C LEU A 58 1.96 22.22 7.19
N GLY A 59 1.35 23.41 7.07
CA GLY A 59 1.17 24.11 5.80
C GLY A 59 0.01 23.58 4.94
N LEU A 60 -0.93 22.86 5.55
CA LEU A 60 -2.16 22.40 4.89
C LEU A 60 -3.21 23.50 4.96
N ASN A 61 -3.80 23.87 3.82
CA ASN A 61 -4.90 24.85 3.76
C ASN A 61 -6.22 24.16 4.14
N THR A 62 -6.69 24.38 5.37
CA THR A 62 -7.91 23.74 5.90
C THR A 62 -9.20 24.48 5.55
N SER A 63 -9.17 25.57 4.79
CA SER A 63 -10.36 26.45 4.65
C SER A 63 -11.50 25.84 3.84
N ASN A 64 -11.21 24.92 2.91
CA ASN A 64 -12.22 24.30 2.03
C ASN A 64 -11.73 22.92 1.57
N ILE A 65 -11.41 22.03 2.52
CA ILE A 65 -11.07 20.64 2.18
C ILE A 65 -12.37 19.86 2.12
N PRO A 66 -12.73 19.24 0.99
CA PRO A 66 -13.87 18.34 0.95
C PRO A 66 -13.55 17.14 1.85
N SER A 67 -14.49 16.77 2.73
CA SER A 67 -14.29 15.67 3.67
C SER A 67 -14.00 14.33 2.95
N SER A 68 -14.49 14.17 1.71
CA SER A 68 -14.23 13.02 0.84
C SER A 68 -12.81 12.95 0.25
N ALA A 69 -12.04 14.05 0.29
CA ALA A 69 -10.67 14.09 -0.19
C ALA A 69 -9.64 13.68 0.89
N ILE A 70 -10.08 13.51 2.14
CA ILE A 70 -9.22 13.10 3.24
C ILE A 70 -8.87 11.62 3.07
N ARG A 71 -7.58 11.32 3.01
CA ARG A 71 -7.05 9.96 2.85
C ARG A 71 -5.93 9.74 3.85
N LEU A 72 -5.88 8.54 4.42
CA LEU A 72 -4.83 8.13 5.36
C LEU A 72 -4.05 6.98 4.77
N PHE A 73 -2.73 7.13 4.66
CA PHE A 73 -1.84 6.10 4.15
C PHE A 73 -0.82 5.70 5.20
N GLY A 74 -0.55 4.41 5.32
CA GLY A 74 0.46 3.90 6.24
C GLY A 74 0.52 2.39 6.28
N ASN A 75 1.69 1.86 6.61
CA ASN A 75 1.92 0.42 6.79
C ASN A 75 2.19 0.06 8.27
N GLY A 76 1.92 1.01 9.18
CA GLY A 76 2.33 0.93 10.58
C GLY A 76 3.83 1.22 10.78
N GLY A 77 4.30 0.95 12.00
CA GLY A 77 5.72 1.04 12.36
C GLY A 77 6.11 -0.20 13.13
N THR A 78 6.81 -1.12 12.48
CA THR A 78 7.48 -2.24 13.15
C THR A 78 8.97 -2.15 12.85
N MET A 79 9.77 -2.78 13.71
CA MET A 79 11.17 -2.98 13.38
C MET A 79 11.27 -3.76 12.07
N LEU A 80 12.19 -3.36 11.19
CA LEU A 80 12.48 -4.11 9.99
C LEU A 80 13.04 -5.49 10.38
N GLY A 81 12.70 -6.52 9.61
CA GLY A 81 13.27 -7.84 9.81
C GLY A 81 14.78 -7.82 9.55
N GLU A 82 15.55 -8.51 10.39
CA GLU A 82 17.01 -8.62 10.23
C GLU A 82 17.38 -9.47 9.00
N ALA A 83 16.53 -10.42 8.62
CA ALA A 83 16.75 -11.28 7.47
C ALA A 83 16.54 -10.52 6.15
N ASN A 84 17.45 -10.72 5.19
CA ASN A 84 17.39 -10.10 3.86
C ASN A 84 16.19 -10.56 3.01
N ASN A 85 15.52 -11.65 3.42
CA ASN A 85 14.32 -12.20 2.80
C ASN A 85 13.06 -11.97 3.65
N ALA A 86 13.13 -11.13 4.68
CA ALA A 86 11.97 -10.78 5.50
C ALA A 86 10.87 -10.11 4.64
N SER A 87 9.62 -10.27 5.08
CA SER A 87 8.48 -9.63 4.44
C SER A 87 8.63 -8.11 4.46
N TRP A 88 8.36 -7.47 3.32
CA TRP A 88 8.42 -6.03 3.16
C TRP A 88 7.24 -5.59 2.29
N THR A 89 6.47 -4.63 2.77
CA THR A 89 5.46 -3.89 1.99
C THR A 89 6.09 -2.90 1.01
N ASP A 90 5.83 -3.10 -0.28
CA ASP A 90 6.42 -2.33 -1.39
C ASP A 90 6.02 -0.84 -1.42
N ASP A 91 4.73 -0.53 -1.21
CA ASP A 91 4.20 0.84 -1.24
C ASP A 91 3.27 1.08 -0.05
N LEU A 92 2.88 2.34 0.19
CA LEU A 92 1.93 2.65 1.26
C LEU A 92 0.53 2.12 0.93
N THR A 93 -0.11 1.54 1.94
CA THR A 93 -1.51 1.10 1.88
C THR A 93 -2.43 2.21 2.38
N GLU A 94 -3.60 2.35 1.76
CA GLU A 94 -4.67 3.22 2.25
C GLU A 94 -5.38 2.56 3.44
N ASN A 95 -5.46 3.29 4.55
CA ASN A 95 -6.13 2.84 5.76
C ASN A 95 -7.60 3.22 5.72
N ALA A 96 -8.45 2.32 6.20
CA ALA A 96 -9.88 2.61 6.34
C ALA A 96 -10.09 3.73 7.38
N ILE A 97 -10.91 4.72 7.01
CA ILE A 97 -11.29 5.84 7.87
C ILE A 97 -12.81 5.96 7.94
N GLN A 98 -13.30 6.52 9.03
CA GLN A 98 -14.67 7.00 9.15
C GLN A 98 -14.67 8.51 8.99
N VAL A 99 -15.54 9.02 8.11
CA VAL A 99 -15.74 10.45 7.89
C VAL A 99 -17.12 10.84 8.42
N VAL A 100 -17.19 11.92 9.19
CA VAL A 100 -18.42 12.50 9.73
C VAL A 100 -18.35 14.00 9.42
N ASP A 101 -19.15 14.45 8.47
CA ASP A 101 -19.09 15.79 7.86
C ASP A 101 -20.33 16.66 8.17
N GLY A 102 -21.26 16.18 9.01
CA GLY A 102 -22.46 16.95 9.34
C GLY A 102 -23.35 17.33 8.15
N ASN A 103 -23.17 16.69 6.98
CA ASN A 103 -23.85 16.98 5.72
C ASN A 103 -23.56 18.35 5.07
N ASP A 104 -22.51 19.08 5.46
CA ASP A 104 -22.13 20.34 4.78
C ASP A 104 -21.16 20.14 3.60
N GLY A 105 -20.55 18.97 3.49
CA GLY A 105 -19.63 18.60 2.42
C GLY A 105 -18.23 19.21 2.56
N VAL A 106 -17.90 19.80 3.71
CA VAL A 106 -16.60 20.39 4.05
C VAL A 106 -16.11 19.87 5.40
#